data_AF-A0A2I0HL39-F1
#
_entry.id   AF-A0A2I0HL39-F1
#
_cell.length_a   1.000
_cell.length_b   1.000
_cell.length_c   1.000
_cell.angle_alpha   90.00
_cell.angle_beta   90.00
_cell.angle_gamma   90.00
#
_symmetry.space_group_name_H-M   'P 1'
#
loop_
_entity.id
_entity.type
_entity.pdbx_description
1 polymer ?
#
loop_
_entity_poly.entity_id
_entity_poly.type
_entity_poly.pdbx_seq_one_letter_code
_entity_poly.pdbx_strand_id
1 'polypeptide(L)'
;GVARKLVKAALCEAAKKREMRYSDLKKIDRGVRRHFHDDITVIVLFLDSHLLNRSSSSHLLTRRLPPVSIKGGGVPSFFHTI
;
A
#
# COMPACT_ATOMS: atom_id res chain seq x y z
N GLY A 1 -1.32 -3.17 11.08
CA GLY A 1 -0.14 -2.72 10.31
C GLY A 1 -0.35 -1.31 9.80
N VAL A 2 0.73 -0.58 9.55
CA VAL A 2 0.72 0.84 9.10
C VAL A 2 -0.08 1.01 7.81
N ALA A 3 0.14 0.16 6.81
CA ALA A 3 -0.59 0.21 5.54
C ALA A 3 -2.13 0.17 5.74
N ARG A 4 -2.64 -0.71 6.62
CA ARG A 4 -4.08 -0.80 6.91
C ARG A 4 -4.64 0.49 7.53
N LYS A 5 -3.85 1.17 8.38
CA LYS A 5 -4.25 2.46 8.97
C LYS A 5 -4.30 3.57 7.91
N LEU A 6 -3.32 3.61 7.01
CA LEU A 6 -3.25 4.56 5.90
C LEU A 6 -4.39 4.35 4.89
N VAL A 7 -4.68 3.10 4.52
CA VAL A 7 -5.82 2.79 3.64
C VAL A 7 -7.13 3.28 4.27
N LYS A 8 -7.35 3.03 5.57
CA LYS A 8 -8.55 3.52 6.27
C LYS A 8 -8.63 5.04 6.27
N ALA A 9 -7.53 5.74 6.55
CA ALA A 9 -7.48 7.20 6.53
C ALA A 9 -7.79 7.76 5.13
N ALA A 10 -7.15 7.22 4.09
CA ALA A 10 -7.39 7.62 2.71
C ALA A 10 -8.86 7.43 2.29
N LEU A 11 -9.48 6.30 2.67
CA LEU A 11 -10.90 6.06 2.43
C LEU A 11 -11.80 7.04 3.20
N CYS A 12 -11.49 7.39 4.45
CA CYS A 12 -12.23 8.40 5.20
C CYS A 12 -12.17 9.78 4.51
N GLU A 13 -10.99 10.19 4.04
CA GLU A 13 -10.82 11.46 3.33
C GLU A 13 -11.54 11.48 1.98
N ALA A 14 -11.46 10.39 1.22
CA ALA A 14 -12.21 10.25 -0.03
C ALA A 14 -13.72 10.35 0.22
N ALA A 15 -14.20 9.73 1.30
CA ALA A 15 -15.60 9.79 1.69
C ALA A 15 -16.03 11.22 2.06
N LYS A 16 -15.22 11.94 2.85
CA LYS A 16 -15.50 13.32 3.25
C LYS A 16 -15.60 14.28 2.05
N LYS A 17 -14.69 14.16 1.07
CA LYS A 17 -14.69 14.99 -0.16
C LYS A 17 -15.94 14.81 -1.02
N ARG A 18 -16.66 13.70 -0.83
CA ARG A 18 -17.89 13.37 -1.56
C ARG A 18 -19.12 13.40 -0.66
N GLU A 19 -19.00 14.02 0.52
CA GLU A 19 -20.07 14.17 1.51
C GLU A 19 -20.77 12.85 1.88
N MET A 20 -19.98 11.76 1.93
CA MET A 20 -20.48 10.42 2.23
C MET A 20 -19.81 9.84 3.48
N ARG A 21 -20.41 8.79 4.03
CA ARG A 21 -19.82 8.07 5.16
C ARG A 21 -18.82 7.04 4.64
N TYR A 22 -17.80 6.76 5.45
CA TYR A 22 -16.87 5.65 5.20
C TYR A 22 -17.59 4.31 4.95
N SER A 23 -18.69 4.06 5.67
CA SER A 23 -19.53 2.87 5.49
C SER A 23 -20.13 2.76 4.10
N ASP A 24 -20.45 3.90 3.50
CA ASP A 24 -21.15 3.98 2.22
C ASP A 24 -20.14 3.81 1.10
N LEU A 25 -18.98 4.50 1.19
CA LEU A 25 -17.85 4.31 0.27
C LEU A 25 -17.35 2.86 0.22
N LYS A 26 -17.41 2.14 1.35
CA LYS A 26 -16.98 0.73 1.44
C LYS A 26 -17.94 -0.24 0.74
N LYS A 27 -19.21 0.14 0.56
CA LYS A 27 -20.25 -0.70 -0.06
C LYS A 27 -20.43 -0.43 -1.56
N ILE A 28 -19.75 0.56 -2.11
CA ILE A 28 -19.88 0.91 -3.52
C ILE A 28 -19.30 -0.20 -4.38
N ASP A 29 -20.03 -0.63 -5.40
CA ASP A 29 -19.59 -1.64 -6.35
C ASP A 29 -18.42 -1.18 -7.22
N ARG A 30 -17.58 -2.13 -7.64
CA ARG A 30 -16.35 -1.88 -8.42
C ARG A 30 -16.55 -0.99 -9.65
N GLY A 31 -17.70 -1.04 -10.32
CA GLY A 31 -18.00 -0.21 -11.49
C GLY A 31 -18.34 1.24 -11.18
N VAL A 32 -18.86 1.53 -9.98
CA VAL A 32 -19.34 2.85 -9.59
C VAL A 32 -18.29 3.61 -8.76
N ARG A 33 -17.39 2.88 -8.08
CA ARG A 33 -16.34 3.42 -7.18
C ARG A 33 -15.51 4.57 -7.76
N ARG A 34 -15.22 4.57 -9.07
CA ARG A 34 -14.42 5.62 -9.75
C ARG A 34 -15.05 7.01 -9.73
N HIS A 35 -16.38 7.12 -9.58
CA HIS A 35 -17.05 8.40 -9.39
C HIS A 35 -16.72 9.05 -8.03
N PHE A 36 -16.25 8.24 -7.09
CA PHE A 36 -15.95 8.65 -5.72
C PHE A 36 -14.44 8.72 -5.48
N HIS A 37 -13.67 7.74 -5.96
CA HIS A 37 -12.21 7.70 -5.96
C HIS A 37 -11.69 6.83 -7.13
N ASP A 38 -10.68 7.29 -7.87
CA ASP A 38 -10.17 6.59 -9.06
C ASP A 38 -9.53 5.24 -8.70
N ASP A 39 -8.52 5.26 -7.82
CA ASP A 39 -7.93 4.11 -7.13
C ASP A 39 -7.16 4.60 -5.89
N ILE A 40 -6.99 3.75 -4.86
CA ILE A 40 -6.17 4.07 -3.67
C ILE A 40 -5.11 3.00 -3.51
N THR A 41 -3.85 3.40 -3.68
CA THR A 41 -2.67 2.55 -3.46
C THR A 41 -1.86 3.08 -2.30
N VAL A 42 -1.46 2.21 -1.37
CA VAL A 42 -0.62 2.56 -0.22
C VAL A 42 0.65 1.73 -0.27
N ILE A 43 1.80 2.41 -0.33
CA ILE A 43 3.14 1.81 -0.24
C ILE A 43 3.74 2.22 1.10
N VAL A 44 4.23 1.24 1.87
CA VAL A 44 4.94 1.49 3.14
C VAL A 44 6.34 0.92 3.02
N LEU A 45 7.33 1.81 3.05
CA LEU A 45 8.75 1.45 3.01
C LEU A 45 9.33 1.52 4.44
N PHE A 46 9.93 0.43 4.89
CA PHE A 46 10.70 0.40 6.13
C PHE A 46 12.17 0.49 5.76
N LEU A 47 12.85 1.55 6.22
CA LEU A 47 14.26 1.79 5.96
C LEU A 47 15.04 1.59 7.26
N ASP A 48 16.15 0.86 7.17
CA ASP A 48 17.12 0.73 8.25
C ASP A 48 18.26 1.74 8.04
N SER A 49 18.29 2.79 8.86
CA SER A 49 19.29 3.84 8.79
C SER A 49 20.71 3.36 9.08
N HIS A 50 20.89 2.31 9.89
CA HIS A 50 22.21 1.77 10.22
C HIS A 50 22.85 1.03 9.04
N LEU A 51 22.03 0.33 8.24
CA LEU A 51 22.47 -0.33 7.02
C LEU A 51 22.74 0.68 5.88
N LEU A 52 21.93 1.74 5.82
CA LEU A 52 22.14 2.82 4.85
C LEU A 52 23.42 3.59 5.12
N ASN A 53 23.74 3.91 6.37
CA ASN A 53 24.92 4.71 6.73
C ASN A 53 26.26 3.96 6.51
N ARG A 54 26.27 2.63 6.70
CA ARG A 54 27.46 1.80 6.39
C ARG A 54 27.81 1.76 4.90
N SER A 55 26.84 2.04 4.03
CA SER A 55 27.02 2.00 2.57
C SER A 55 27.63 3.31 2.03
N SER A 56 27.59 4.40 2.80
CA SER A 56 28.10 5.72 2.41
C SER A 56 29.61 5.87 2.56
N SER A 57 30.27 5.04 3.39
CA SER A 57 31.72 5.06 3.60
C SER A 57 32.51 4.16 2.64
N SER A 58 31.84 3.32 1.85
CA SER A 58 32.41 2.48 0.82
C SER A 58 31.96 2.95 -0.57
N HIS A 59 32.39 4.16 -0.94
CA HIS A 59 32.02 4.83 -2.19
C HIS A 59 32.67 4.22 -3.46
N LEU A 60 33.42 3.13 -3.38
CA LEU A 60 34.05 2.53 -4.55
C LEU A 60 33.92 1.01 -4.47
N LEU A 61 33.44 0.41 -5.56
CA LEU A 61 33.14 -1.01 -5.78
C LEU A 61 31.68 -1.43 -5.50
N THR A 62 30.81 -1.00 -6.43
CA THR A 62 29.81 -1.83 -7.12
C THR A 62 28.86 -2.71 -6.26
N ARG A 63 27.54 -2.48 -6.45
CA ARG A 63 26.53 -3.57 -6.56
C ARG A 63 25.92 -4.21 -5.29
N ARG A 64 25.40 -3.44 -4.32
CA ARG A 64 24.37 -3.95 -3.40
C ARG A 64 23.29 -2.91 -3.12
N LEU A 65 22.22 -2.93 -3.92
CA LEU A 65 20.95 -2.28 -3.57
C LEU A 65 20.52 -2.77 -2.18
N PRO A 66 19.98 -1.90 -1.30
CA PRO A 66 19.40 -2.36 -0.04
C PRO A 66 18.37 -3.46 -0.36
N PRO A 67 18.34 -4.58 0.40
CA PRO A 67 17.42 -5.68 0.11
C PRO A 67 15.98 -5.20 0.23
N VAL A 68 15.37 -4.87 -0.90
CA VAL A 68 13.95 -4.55 -1.02
C VAL A 68 13.18 -5.87 -1.09
N SER A 69 12.48 -6.21 -0.01
CA SER A 69 11.57 -7.36 0.03
C SER A 69 10.15 -6.87 -0.27
N ILE A 70 9.66 -7.16 -1.49
CA ILE A 70 8.27 -6.89 -1.88
C ILE A 70 7.47 -8.16 -1.63
N LYS A 71 6.68 -8.20 -0.55
CA LYS A 71 5.75 -9.31 -0.30
C LYS A 71 4.35 -8.92 -0.79
N GLY A 72 3.95 -9.46 -1.93
CA GLY A 72 2.60 -9.28 -2.48
C GLY A 72 1.57 -10.00 -1.60
N GLY A 73 0.56 -9.26 -1.13
CA GLY A 73 -0.57 -9.81 -0.36
C GLY A 73 -1.67 -10.33 -1.27
N GLY A 74 -1.41 -11.43 -1.99
CA GLY A 74 -2.46 -12.21 -2.65
C GLY A 74 -3.14 -13.13 -1.63
N VAL A 75 -4.46 -12.99 -1.47
CA VAL A 75 -5.26 -14.02 -0.80
C VAL A 75 -5.15 -15.32 -1.60
N PRO A 76 -4.89 -16.49 -0.98
CA PRO A 76 -4.96 -17.75 -1.69
C PRO A 76 -6.42 -18.02 -2.06
N SER A 77 -6.74 -17.91 -3.34
CA SER A 77 -7.97 -18.42 -3.91
C SER A 77 -7.91 -19.94 -3.82
N PHE A 78 -8.42 -20.51 -2.73
CA PHE A 78 -8.84 -21.91 -2.74
C PHE A 78 -10.08 -21.99 -3.65
N PHE A 79 -9.89 -22.35 -4.91
CA PHE A 79 -10.96 -22.89 -5.73
C PHE A 79 -10.59 -24.30 -6.17
N HIS A 80 -11.55 -25.18 -5.89
CA HIS A 80 -11.57 -26.62 -6.05
C HIS A 80 -11.20 -27.07 -7.46
N THR A 81 -10.48 -28.18 -7.53
CA THR A 81 -10.45 -29.10 -8.67
C THR A 81 -11.88 -29.59 -8.99
N ILE A 82 -12.23 -29.61 -10.26
CA ILE A 82 -13.09 -30.63 -10.88
C ILE A 82 -12.22 -31.37 -11.90
#